data_AF-A0A2N3EFS4-F1
#
_entry.id   AF-A0A2N3EFS4-F1
#
_cell.length_a   1.000
_cell.length_b   1.000
_cell.length_c   1.000
_cell.angle_alpha   90.00
_cell.angle_beta   90.00
_cell.angle_gamma   90.00
#
_symmetry.space_group_name_H-M   'P 1'
#
loop_
_entity.id
_entity.type
_entity.pdbx_description
1 polymer ?
#
loop_
_entity_poly.entity_id
_entity_poly.type
_entity_poly.pdbx_seq_one_letter_code
_entity_poly.pdbx_strand_id
1 'polypeptide(L)'
;MNNPAGGHETRSDTHLSYAVVASGTLIAIAIVVSALTGSGGSGMMPNPQGGIWIEHGNALYLCQARPDGPARCVNAADGATLAYGDIPR
;
A
#
# COMPACT_ATOMS: atom_id res chain seq x y z
N MET A 1 64.81 15.04 -7.07
CA MET A 1 64.19 13.90 -6.36
C MET A 1 62.69 14.11 -6.42
N ASN A 2 61.99 13.29 -7.21
CA ASN A 2 60.54 13.38 -7.40
C ASN A 2 59.88 12.36 -6.46
N ASN A 3 59.03 12.81 -5.53
CA ASN A 3 58.23 11.92 -4.70
C ASN A 3 56.89 11.64 -5.39
N PRO A 4 56.40 10.38 -5.45
CA PRO A 4 55.13 10.06 -6.08
C PRO A 4 53.98 10.39 -5.13
N ALA A 5 53.04 11.19 -5.64
CA ALA A 5 51.68 11.20 -5.15
C ALA A 5 51.05 9.84 -5.45
N GLY A 6 50.44 9.20 -4.45
CA GLY A 6 49.77 7.92 -4.67
C GLY A 6 49.29 7.30 -3.39
N GLY A 7 48.11 7.72 -2.92
CA GLY A 7 47.50 6.99 -1.82
C GLY A 7 46.32 7.68 -1.17
N HIS A 8 45.28 8.05 -1.93
CA HIS A 8 43.94 8.30 -1.35
C HIS A 8 42.92 8.39 -2.48
N GLU A 9 42.38 7.28 -2.99
CA GLU A 9 41.16 7.36 -3.82
C GLU A 9 40.42 6.02 -4.07
N THR A 10 41.04 4.85 -3.89
CA THR A 10 40.39 3.60 -4.37
C THR A 10 39.42 2.93 -3.38
N ARG A 11 39.32 3.40 -2.12
CA ARG A 11 38.48 2.75 -1.08
C ARG A 11 37.07 3.33 -0.98
N SER A 12 36.84 4.56 -1.43
CA SER A 12 35.56 5.26 -1.23
C SER A 12 34.50 4.83 -2.25
N ASP A 13 34.87 4.68 -3.53
CA ASP A 13 33.94 4.36 -4.62
C ASP A 13 33.31 2.96 -4.52
N THR A 14 34.06 1.98 -4.00
CA THR A 14 33.57 0.60 -3.84
C THR A 14 32.47 0.49 -2.79
N HIS A 15 32.60 1.23 -1.68
CA HIS A 15 31.58 1.27 -0.63
C HIS A 15 30.32 2.02 -1.08
N LEU A 16 30.49 3.08 -1.87
CA LEU A 16 29.39 3.84 -2.44
C LEU A 16 28.60 2.99 -3.45
N SER A 17 29.31 2.25 -4.31
CA SER A 17 28.69 1.31 -5.26
C SER A 17 27.92 0.19 -4.56
N TYR A 18 28.49 -0.39 -3.49
CA TYR A 18 27.80 -1.41 -2.70
C TYR A 18 26.56 -0.85 -1.99
N ALA A 19 26.65 0.36 -1.43
CA ALA A 19 25.52 1.02 -0.78
C ALA A 19 24.38 1.33 -1.76
N VAL A 20 24.70 1.74 -2.99
CA VAL A 20 23.71 2.00 -4.05
C VAL A 20 23.02 0.70 -4.48
N VAL A 21 23.77 -0.41 -4.63
CA VAL A 21 23.18 -1.72 -4.97
C VAL A 21 22.32 -2.26 -3.81
N ALA A 22 22.79 -2.13 -2.57
CA ALA A 22 22.04 -2.56 -1.39
C ALA A 22 20.76 -1.74 -1.18
N SER A 23 20.81 -0.42 -1.37
CA SER A 23 19.62 0.43 -1.28
C SER A 23 18.63 0.15 -2.41
N GLY A 24 19.11 0.00 -3.65
CA GLY A 24 18.26 -0.36 -4.79
C GLY A 24 17.55 -1.70 -4.63
N THR A 25 18.24 -2.72 -4.11
CA THR A 25 17.64 -4.04 -3.84
C THR A 25 16.59 -3.98 -2.74
N LEU A 26 16.83 -3.23 -1.65
CA LEU A 26 15.82 -3.06 -0.59
C LEU A 26 14.55 -2.35 -1.08
N ILE A 27 14.69 -1.32 -1.92
CA ILE A 27 13.55 -0.62 -2.53
C ILE A 27 12.75 -1.56 -3.44
N ALA A 28 13.44 -2.35 -4.29
CA ALA A 28 12.78 -3.32 -5.16
C ALA A 28 12.00 -4.37 -4.36
N ILE A 29 12.60 -4.89 -3.27
CA ILE A 29 11.91 -5.84 -2.37
C ILE A 29 10.68 -5.19 -1.74
N ALA A 30 10.79 -3.95 -1.24
CA ALA A 30 9.66 -3.25 -0.65
C ALA A 30 8.49 -3.10 -1.63
N ILE A 31 8.77 -2.72 -2.88
CA ILE A 31 7.75 -2.60 -3.93
C ILE A 31 7.07 -3.94 -4.20
N VAL A 32 7.87 -5.01 -4.35
CA VAL A 32 7.35 -6.37 -4.60
C VAL A 32 6.50 -6.86 -3.41
N VAL A 33 6.95 -6.66 -2.18
CA VAL A 33 6.21 -7.03 -0.97
C VAL A 33 4.89 -6.25 -0.89
N SER A 34 4.91 -4.93 -1.13
CA SER A 34 3.69 -4.11 -1.15
C SER A 34 2.70 -4.53 -2.24
N ALA A 35 3.18 -4.94 -3.41
CA ALA A 35 2.32 -5.45 -4.48
C ALA A 35 1.70 -6.81 -4.12
N LEU A 36 2.46 -7.68 -3.45
CA LEU A 36 1.99 -9.00 -3.00
C LEU A 36 1.00 -8.90 -1.83
N THR A 37 1.20 -7.96 -0.90
CA THR A 37 0.30 -7.76 0.24
C THR A 37 -0.89 -6.85 -0.06
N GLY A 38 -0.80 -6.01 -1.08
CA GLY A 38 -1.86 -5.08 -1.48
C GLY A 38 -3.01 -5.70 -2.29
N SER A 39 -2.90 -6.96 -2.74
CA SER A 39 -3.80 -7.53 -3.76
C SER A 39 -4.80 -8.58 -3.23
N GLY A 40 -5.09 -8.65 -1.92
CA GLY A 40 -5.90 -9.79 -1.41
C GLY A 40 -6.84 -9.52 -0.24
N GLY A 41 -6.91 -8.29 0.28
CA GLY A 41 -7.86 -7.97 1.34
C GLY A 41 -9.16 -7.48 0.71
N SER A 42 -10.28 -8.15 0.95
CA SER A 42 -11.61 -7.54 0.85
C SER A 42 -11.53 -6.20 1.59
N GLY A 43 -11.48 -5.10 0.83
CA GLY A 43 -10.88 -3.83 1.25
C GLY A 43 -11.78 -3.09 2.23
N MET A 44 -11.79 -3.53 3.48
CA MET A 44 -12.54 -2.89 4.55
C MET A 44 -11.65 -1.81 5.18
N MET A 45 -11.97 -0.54 4.93
CA MET A 45 -11.26 0.60 5.52
C MET A 45 -12.20 1.41 6.41
N PRO A 46 -11.82 1.80 7.63
CA PRO A 46 -12.65 2.66 8.46
C PRO A 46 -12.83 4.05 7.82
N ASN A 47 -14.07 4.59 7.85
CA ASN A 47 -14.34 5.96 7.42
C ASN A 47 -14.20 6.93 8.61
N PRO A 48 -13.33 7.95 8.57
CA PRO A 48 -13.20 8.93 9.66
C PRO A 48 -14.49 9.72 9.94
N GLN A 49 -15.42 9.79 9.00
CA GLN A 49 -16.74 10.41 9.20
C GLN A 49 -17.79 9.45 9.79
N GLY A 50 -17.41 8.20 10.06
CA GLY A 50 -18.27 7.13 10.55
C GLY A 50 -18.60 6.08 9.49
N GLY A 51 -18.70 4.82 9.93
CA GLY A 51 -18.92 3.66 9.06
C GLY A 51 -17.64 3.01 8.55
N ILE A 52 -17.79 2.12 7.58
CA ILE A 52 -16.69 1.39 6.92
C ILE A 52 -16.83 1.48 5.40
N TRP A 53 -15.72 1.74 4.74
CA TRP A 53 -15.55 1.57 3.30
C TRP A 53 -15.31 0.10 2.99
N ILE A 54 -15.93 -0.40 1.92
CA ILE A 54 -15.77 -1.77 1.45
C ILE A 54 -15.57 -1.75 -0.05
N GLU A 55 -14.47 -2.32 -0.51
CA GLU A 55 -14.23 -2.57 -1.93
C GLU A 55 -14.76 -3.95 -2.32
N HIS A 56 -15.69 -3.98 -3.27
CA HIS A 56 -16.25 -5.22 -3.81
C HIS A 56 -16.55 -5.07 -5.30
N GLY A 57 -16.07 -6.01 -6.11
CA GLY A 57 -16.40 -6.07 -7.55
C GLY A 57 -16.04 -4.79 -8.32
N ASN A 58 -14.91 -4.16 -7.98
CA ASN A 58 -14.47 -2.86 -8.54
C ASN A 58 -15.38 -1.67 -8.20
N ALA A 59 -16.22 -1.80 -7.17
CA ALA A 59 -17.02 -0.72 -6.61
C ALA A 59 -16.64 -0.48 -5.14
N LEU A 60 -16.75 0.77 -4.71
CA LEU A 60 -16.49 1.20 -3.34
C LEU A 60 -17.81 1.52 -2.64
N TYR A 61 -18.08 0.87 -1.52
CA TYR A 61 -19.31 1.03 -0.75
C TYR A 61 -19.02 1.66 0.61
N LEU A 62 -19.81 2.65 1.03
CA LEU A 62 -19.83 3.17 2.40
C LEU A 62 -20.95 2.51 3.19
N CYS A 63 -20.61 1.68 4.16
CA CYS A 63 -21.55 1.01 5.05
C CYS A 63 -21.62 1.72 6.41
N GLN A 64 -22.80 2.18 6.79
CA GLN A 64 -23.05 2.75 8.11
C GLN A 64 -23.77 1.75 9.02
N ALA A 65 -23.20 1.53 10.20
CA ALA A 65 -23.85 0.75 11.25
C ALA A 65 -25.11 1.47 11.71
N ARG A 66 -26.20 0.72 11.87
CA ARG A 66 -27.49 1.24 12.33
C ARG A 66 -27.99 0.34 13.47
N PRO A 67 -28.58 0.91 14.53
CA PRO A 67 -29.04 0.11 15.68
C PRO A 67 -30.19 -0.84 15.34
N ASP A 68 -31.06 -0.47 14.38
CA ASP A 68 -32.33 -1.16 14.13
C ASP A 68 -32.39 -1.94 12.80
N GLY A 69 -31.26 -2.44 12.28
CA GLY A 69 -31.32 -3.28 11.08
C GLY A 69 -29.98 -3.52 10.37
N PRO A 70 -30.01 -4.24 9.24
CA PRO A 70 -28.80 -4.48 8.46
C PRO A 70 -28.18 -3.15 8.01
N ALA A 71 -26.86 -3.02 8.20
CA ALA A 71 -26.11 -1.83 7.81
C ALA A 71 -26.34 -1.55 6.32
N ARG A 72 -26.81 -0.35 6.00
CA ARG A 72 -26.98 0.08 4.61
C ARG A 72 -25.61 0.50 4.08
N CYS A 73 -25.26 -0.07 2.94
CA CYS A 73 -24.07 0.24 2.17
C CYS A 73 -24.47 1.05 0.95
N VAL A 74 -23.77 2.16 0.70
CA VAL A 74 -24.04 3.06 -0.43
C VAL A 74 -22.84 3.02 -1.37
N ASN A 75 -23.06 2.72 -2.64
CA ASN A 75 -22.02 2.80 -3.66
C ASN A 75 -21.60 4.26 -3.86
N ALA A 76 -20.31 4.53 -3.74
CA ALA A 76 -19.75 5.87 -3.88
C ALA A 76 -19.87 6.44 -5.31
N ALA A 77 -20.02 5.58 -6.33
CA ALA A 77 -20.05 5.99 -7.72
C ALA A 77 -21.45 6.41 -8.20
N ASP A 78 -22.49 5.67 -7.83
CA ASP A 78 -23.85 5.83 -8.36
C ASP A 78 -24.92 6.03 -7.27
N GLY A 79 -24.56 5.93 -5.98
CA GLY A 79 -25.48 6.07 -4.85
C GLY A 79 -26.39 4.86 -4.64
N ALA A 80 -26.22 3.77 -5.38
CA ALA A 80 -27.01 2.55 -5.21
C ALA A 80 -26.83 1.98 -3.79
N THR A 81 -27.91 1.46 -3.21
CA THR A 81 -27.91 0.94 -1.85
C THR A 81 -28.01 -0.58 -1.82
N LEU A 82 -27.15 -1.22 -1.02
CA LEU A 82 -27.17 -2.65 -0.73
C LEU A 82 -27.18 -2.87 0.80
N ALA A 83 -27.63 -4.02 1.27
CA ALA A 83 -27.38 -4.40 2.65
C ALA A 83 -25.95 -4.95 2.77
N TYR A 84 -25.30 -4.70 3.90
CA TYR A 84 -23.97 -5.26 4.19
C TYR A 84 -23.93 -6.80 4.07
N GLY A 85 -25.03 -7.49 4.39
CA GLY A 85 -25.15 -8.94 4.24
C GLY A 85 -25.18 -9.44 2.80
N ASP A 86 -25.52 -8.56 1.84
CA ASP A 86 -25.62 -8.89 0.42
C ASP A 86 -24.30 -8.70 -0.33
N ILE A 87 -23.26 -8.18 0.34
CA ILE A 87 -21.92 -8.02 -0.23
C ILE A 87 -21.19 -9.37 -0.09
N PRO A 88 -20.91 -10.09 -1.21
CA PRO A 88 -20.12 -11.31 -1.20
C PRO A 88 -18.74 -11.06 -0.57
N ARG A 89 -18.27 -12.00 0.26
CA ARG A 89 -16.99 -11.90 1.00
C ARG A 89 -15.93 -12.81 0.41
#